data_AF-A0A7S1WAG1-F1
#
_entry.id   AF-A0A7S1WAG1-F1
#
_cell.length_a   1.000
_cell.length_b   1.000
_cell.length_c   1.000
_cell.angle_alpha   90.00
_cell.angle_beta   90.00
_cell.angle_gamma   90.00
#
_symmetry.space_group_name_H-M   'P 1'
#
loop_
_entity.id
_entity.type
_entity.pdbx_description
1 polymer ?
#
loop_
_entity_poly.entity_id
_entity_poly.type
_entity_poly.pdbx_seq_one_letter_code
_entity_poly.pdbx_strand_id
1 'polypeptide(L)'
;AADARGGAVGGGADGQGAGLSAEATAAAPTLATRLIAVADNERHAPELLPYPAALLGQTMARLSAQLDKIVVAERERREEEARGLREPSVLPFHPEDLYRLECSRIQFLINSILRTRLQKIHRFASRIAMNPDSFADRLTANEIAVATRLHEIEQQALLDGGL
;
A
#
# COMPACT_ATOMS: atom_id res chain seq x y z
N ALA A 1 -53.96 9.98 63.53
CA ALA A 1 -53.94 11.27 62.82
C ALA A 1 -52.76 11.27 61.86
N ALA A 2 -53.02 11.52 60.56
CA ALA A 2 -52.10 11.78 59.43
C ALA A 2 -51.00 10.71 59.15
N ASP A 3 -51.02 9.92 58.07
CA ASP A 3 -50.97 10.23 56.62
C ASP A 3 -49.67 10.96 56.17
N ALA A 4 -48.81 10.25 55.43
CA ALA A 4 -48.08 10.77 54.27
C ALA A 4 -47.27 9.65 53.55
N ARG A 5 -47.65 9.40 52.31
CA ARG A 5 -46.93 8.66 51.26
C ARG A 5 -45.65 9.39 50.84
N GLY A 6 -44.67 8.64 50.33
CA GLY A 6 -43.61 9.20 49.49
C GLY A 6 -42.53 8.19 49.14
N GLY A 7 -42.66 7.52 47.97
CA GLY A 7 -41.58 6.71 47.40
C GLY A 7 -40.53 7.55 46.69
N ALA A 8 -39.32 7.02 46.58
CA ALA A 8 -38.38 7.38 45.52
C ALA A 8 -37.38 6.25 45.28
N VAL A 9 -37.28 5.89 44.01
CA VAL A 9 -36.38 4.93 43.36
C VAL A 9 -35.01 5.56 43.13
N GLY A 10 -33.95 4.75 43.11
CA GLY A 10 -32.64 5.08 42.52
C GLY A 10 -31.53 4.40 43.29
N GLY A 11 -30.93 3.28 42.85
CA GLY A 11 -30.44 3.02 41.51
C GLY A 11 -28.94 3.32 41.52
N GLY A 12 -28.13 2.29 41.80
CA GLY A 12 -26.69 2.39 41.96
C GLY A 12 -25.97 2.88 40.70
N ALA A 13 -24.87 3.59 40.91
CA ALA A 13 -23.86 3.85 39.90
C ALA A 13 -22.51 3.96 40.62
N ASP A 14 -21.85 2.81 40.79
CA ASP A 14 -20.42 2.75 41.02
C ASP A 14 -19.72 3.33 39.80
N GLY A 15 -19.35 4.61 39.89
CA GLY A 15 -18.54 5.31 38.92
C GLY A 15 -17.09 4.84 39.00
N GLN A 16 -16.83 3.60 38.59
CA GLN A 16 -15.49 3.20 38.16
C GLN A 16 -15.20 3.89 36.83
N GLY A 17 -14.68 5.10 36.93
CA GLY A 17 -13.93 5.76 35.87
C GLY A 17 -12.66 4.95 35.60
N ALA A 18 -12.81 3.86 34.87
CA ALA A 18 -11.71 3.23 34.16
C ALA A 18 -11.18 4.26 33.17
N GLY A 19 -10.18 5.01 33.61
CA GLY A 19 -9.31 5.75 32.72
C GLY A 19 -8.80 4.76 31.69
N LEU A 20 -9.36 4.82 30.49
CA LEU A 20 -8.77 4.27 29.29
C LEU A 20 -7.47 5.05 29.13
N SER A 21 -6.41 4.53 29.77
CA SER A 21 -5.04 4.90 29.49
C SER A 21 -4.84 4.65 28.01
N ALA A 22 -5.05 5.70 27.21
CA ALA A 22 -4.69 5.82 25.82
C ALA A 22 -3.17 5.85 25.71
N GLU A 23 -2.51 4.81 26.20
CA GLU A 23 -1.17 4.45 25.80
C GLU A 23 -1.31 3.72 24.48
N ALA A 24 -1.64 4.49 23.44
CA ALA A 24 -1.30 4.13 22.08
C ALA A 24 0.23 4.11 22.04
N THR A 25 0.84 3.00 22.50
CA THR A 25 2.21 2.65 22.18
C THR A 25 2.37 2.93 20.70
N ALA A 26 3.23 3.87 20.33
CA ALA A 26 3.43 4.29 18.96
C ALA A 26 3.85 3.07 18.13
N ALA A 27 2.85 2.38 17.59
CA ALA A 27 3.05 1.16 16.84
C ALA A 27 3.86 1.56 15.62
N ALA A 28 4.98 0.85 15.39
CA ALA A 28 5.83 1.12 14.26
C ALA A 28 4.97 1.24 12.99
N PRO A 29 5.19 2.27 12.16
CA PRO A 29 4.32 2.56 11.03
C PRO A 29 4.21 1.31 10.16
N THR A 30 2.97 0.92 9.88
CA THR A 30 2.70 -0.27 9.09
C THR A 30 3.33 -0.11 7.71
N LEU A 31 3.66 -1.24 7.07
CA LEU A 31 4.28 -1.22 5.75
C LEU A 31 3.43 -0.45 4.71
N ALA A 32 2.10 -0.53 4.82
CA ALA A 32 1.18 0.25 4.00
C ALA A 32 1.31 1.77 4.24
N THR A 33 1.38 2.23 5.50
CA THR A 33 1.56 3.67 5.79
C THR A 33 2.90 4.20 5.27
N ARG A 34 3.96 3.39 5.33
CA ARG A 34 5.26 3.74 4.74
C ARG A 34 5.21 3.85 3.22
N LEU A 35 4.48 2.96 2.55
CA LEU A 35 4.27 3.04 1.09
C LEU A 35 3.49 4.30 0.70
N ILE A 36 2.45 4.64 1.46
CA ILE A 36 1.67 5.86 1.22
C ILE A 36 2.57 7.09 1.35
N ALA A 37 3.34 7.18 2.43
CA ALA A 37 4.27 8.29 2.62
C ALA A 37 5.29 8.41 1.48
N VAL A 38 5.85 7.29 1.02
CA VAL A 38 6.77 7.26 -0.13
C VAL A 38 6.07 7.70 -1.42
N ALA A 39 4.85 7.22 -1.68
CA ALA A 39 4.08 7.58 -2.86
C ALA A 39 3.75 9.08 -2.87
N ASP A 40 3.34 9.64 -1.74
CA ASP A 40 3.04 11.06 -1.60
C ASP A 40 4.31 11.90 -1.75
N ASN A 41 5.41 11.51 -1.10
CA ASN A 41 6.68 12.23 -1.23
C ASN A 41 7.16 12.24 -2.68
N GLU A 42 7.10 11.10 -3.37
CA GLU A 42 7.46 11.02 -4.78
C GLU A 42 6.53 11.87 -5.65
N ARG A 43 5.22 11.93 -5.37
CA ARG A 43 4.28 12.75 -6.15
C ARG A 43 4.51 14.25 -6.00
N HIS A 44 4.88 14.70 -4.81
CA HIS A 44 5.01 16.13 -4.51
C HIS A 44 6.44 16.67 -4.67
N ALA A 45 7.47 15.80 -4.68
CA ALA A 45 8.84 16.23 -4.93
C ALA A 45 9.05 16.62 -6.41
N PRO A 46 9.64 17.79 -6.71
CA PRO A 46 9.95 18.19 -8.08
C PRO A 46 11.10 17.38 -8.70
N GLU A 47 11.98 16.87 -7.85
CA GLU A 47 13.14 16.04 -8.18
C GLU A 47 12.85 14.54 -8.01
N LEU A 48 13.75 13.71 -8.52
CA LEU A 48 13.69 12.26 -8.32
C LEU A 48 14.28 11.88 -6.96
N LEU A 49 13.46 11.26 -6.10
CA LEU A 49 13.90 10.81 -4.78
C LEU A 49 14.71 9.50 -4.89
N PRO A 50 15.47 9.11 -3.84
CA PRO A 50 16.16 7.83 -3.83
C PRO A 50 15.20 6.64 -3.94
N TYR A 51 15.55 5.63 -4.74
CA TYR A 51 14.72 4.44 -4.92
C TYR A 51 14.58 3.64 -3.60
N PRO A 52 13.35 3.42 -3.10
CA PRO A 52 13.10 2.74 -1.82
C PRO A 52 13.17 1.20 -1.96
N ALA A 53 14.34 0.70 -2.38
CA ALA A 53 14.55 -0.71 -2.75
C ALA A 53 14.14 -1.70 -1.66
N ALA A 54 14.57 -1.46 -0.41
CA ALA A 54 14.28 -2.35 0.71
C ALA A 54 12.78 -2.42 1.02
N LEU A 55 12.07 -1.29 0.97
CA LEU A 55 10.63 -1.22 1.26
C LEU A 55 9.83 -1.92 0.15
N LEU A 56 10.10 -1.62 -1.11
CA LEU A 56 9.40 -2.24 -2.25
C LEU A 56 9.69 -3.74 -2.31
N GLY A 57 10.95 -4.16 -2.15
CA GLY A 57 11.33 -5.57 -2.12
C GLY A 57 10.61 -6.34 -1.01
N GLN A 58 10.60 -5.80 0.22
CA GLN A 58 9.87 -6.41 1.33
C GLN A 58 8.36 -6.48 1.07
N THR A 59 7.78 -5.43 0.50
CA THR A 59 6.35 -5.38 0.17
C THR A 59 6.00 -6.43 -0.86
N MET A 60 6.75 -6.50 -1.95
CA MET A 60 6.50 -7.44 -3.05
C MET A 60 6.64 -8.89 -2.58
N ALA A 61 7.64 -9.21 -1.74
CA ALA A 61 7.79 -10.54 -1.17
C ALA A 61 6.59 -10.94 -0.30
N ARG A 62 6.12 -10.03 0.57
CA ARG A 62 4.93 -10.27 1.41
C ARG A 62 3.65 -10.39 0.59
N LEU A 63 3.50 -9.56 -0.43
CA LEU A 63 2.37 -9.58 -1.35
C LEU A 63 2.31 -10.92 -2.09
N SER A 64 3.43 -11.41 -2.63
CA SER A 64 3.50 -12.72 -3.28
C SER A 64 3.08 -13.83 -2.32
N ALA A 65 3.69 -13.89 -1.13
CA ALA A 65 3.38 -14.90 -0.14
C ALA A 65 1.90 -14.86 0.31
N GLN A 66 1.29 -13.67 0.37
CA GLN A 66 -0.11 -13.52 0.73
C GLN A 66 -1.04 -13.97 -0.40
N LEU A 67 -0.70 -13.68 -1.66
CA LEU A 67 -1.46 -14.17 -2.81
C LEU A 67 -1.44 -15.70 -2.89
N ASP A 68 -0.30 -16.32 -2.64
CA ASP A 68 -0.18 -17.79 -2.62
C ASP A 68 -1.07 -18.41 -1.54
N LYS A 69 -1.09 -17.82 -0.33
CA LYS A 69 -1.97 -18.25 0.76
C LYS A 69 -3.45 -18.11 0.41
N ILE A 70 -3.84 -17.02 -0.25
CA ILE A 70 -5.22 -16.82 -0.69
C ILE A 70 -5.61 -17.93 -1.67
N VAL A 71 -4.75 -18.25 -2.65
CA VAL A 71 -5.03 -19.30 -3.64
C VAL A 71 -5.22 -20.66 -2.97
N VAL A 72 -4.39 -21.00 -1.97
CA VAL A 72 -4.52 -22.24 -1.20
C VAL A 72 -5.84 -22.25 -0.41
N ALA A 73 -6.15 -21.18 0.33
CA ALA A 73 -7.36 -21.09 1.12
C ALA A 73 -8.64 -21.16 0.26
N GLU A 74 -8.64 -20.53 -0.92
CA GLU A 74 -9.76 -20.61 -1.86
C GLU A 74 -9.97 -22.04 -2.38
N ARG A 75 -8.87 -22.78 -2.60
CA ARG A 75 -8.94 -24.17 -3.04
C ARG A 75 -9.50 -25.05 -1.93
N GLU A 76 -8.95 -24.96 -0.73
CA GLU A 76 -9.40 -25.73 0.44
C GLU A 76 -10.89 -25.48 0.72
N ARG A 77 -11.31 -24.21 0.69
CA ARG A 77 -12.73 -23.84 0.82
C ARG A 77 -13.60 -24.53 -0.21
N ARG A 78 -13.24 -24.46 -1.50
CA ARG A 78 -14.04 -25.08 -2.57
C ARG A 78 -14.15 -26.60 -2.38
N GLU A 79 -13.09 -27.24 -1.90
CA GLU A 79 -13.09 -28.67 -1.60
C GLU A 79 -13.99 -29.01 -0.40
N GLU A 80 -14.01 -28.18 0.65
CA GLU A 80 -14.89 -28.34 1.82
C GLU A 80 -16.38 -28.12 1.46
N GLU A 81 -16.67 -27.10 0.66
CA GLU A 81 -18.01 -26.80 0.14
C GLU A 81 -18.51 -27.96 -0.73
N ALA A 82 -17.68 -28.52 -1.61
CA ALA A 82 -18.03 -29.69 -2.42
C ALA A 82 -18.28 -30.96 -1.59
N ARG A 83 -17.64 -31.08 -0.43
CA ARG A 83 -17.88 -32.17 0.53
C ARG A 83 -19.06 -31.91 1.47
N GLY A 84 -19.66 -30.72 1.43
CA GLY A 84 -20.73 -30.31 2.33
C GLY A 84 -20.28 -30.16 3.79
N LEU A 85 -18.98 -30.01 4.03
CA LEU A 85 -18.39 -29.90 5.39
C LEU A 85 -18.40 -28.48 5.94
N ARG A 86 -18.72 -27.50 5.08
CA ARG A 86 -18.69 -26.08 5.42
C ARG A 86 -20.07 -25.46 5.28
N GLU A 87 -20.49 -24.75 6.31
CA GLU A 87 -21.74 -23.98 6.28
C GLU A 87 -21.60 -22.77 5.35
N PRO A 88 -22.66 -22.43 4.60
CA PRO A 88 -22.66 -21.24 3.76
C PRO A 88 -22.50 -19.98 4.62
N SER A 89 -21.60 -19.09 4.20
CA SER A 89 -21.42 -17.78 4.83
C SER A 89 -22.71 -16.96 4.76
N VAL A 90 -23.04 -16.27 5.85
CA VAL A 90 -24.15 -15.29 5.88
C VAL A 90 -23.85 -14.06 5.01
N LEU A 91 -22.56 -13.79 4.79
CA LEU A 91 -22.11 -12.63 4.01
C LEU A 91 -22.03 -12.97 2.51
N PRO A 92 -22.32 -12.00 1.62
CA PRO A 92 -22.28 -12.21 0.16
C PRO A 92 -20.85 -12.25 -0.41
N PHE A 93 -19.83 -12.27 0.45
CA PHE A 93 -18.42 -12.35 0.10
C PHE A 93 -17.70 -13.28 1.08
N HIS A 94 -16.61 -13.87 0.61
CA HIS A 94 -15.76 -14.69 1.45
C HIS A 94 -14.60 -13.86 2.04
N PRO A 95 -14.01 -14.28 3.17
CA PRO A 95 -12.84 -13.60 3.74
C PRO A 95 -11.67 -13.48 2.76
N GLU A 96 -11.50 -14.46 1.86
CA GLU A 96 -10.46 -14.45 0.83
C GLU A 96 -10.61 -13.27 -0.15
N ASP A 97 -11.83 -12.82 -0.41
CA ASP A 97 -12.11 -11.68 -1.28
C ASP A 97 -11.60 -10.37 -0.67
N LEU A 98 -11.75 -10.21 0.65
CA LEU A 98 -11.22 -9.05 1.39
C LEU A 98 -9.69 -9.02 1.31
N TYR A 99 -9.03 -10.17 1.51
CA TYR A 99 -7.58 -10.25 1.40
C TYR A 99 -7.09 -9.96 -0.01
N ARG A 100 -7.79 -10.45 -1.04
CA ARG A 100 -7.47 -10.15 -2.44
C ARG A 100 -7.61 -8.66 -2.73
N LEU A 101 -8.68 -8.03 -2.23
CA LEU A 101 -8.89 -6.59 -2.39
C LEU A 101 -7.74 -5.77 -1.78
N GLU A 102 -7.32 -6.10 -0.56
CA GLU A 102 -6.18 -5.42 0.09
C GLU A 102 -4.86 -5.64 -0.65
N CYS A 103 -4.60 -6.87 -1.13
CA CYS A 103 -3.45 -7.14 -2.00
C CYS A 103 -3.48 -6.26 -3.27
N SER A 104 -4.64 -6.10 -3.91
CA SER A 104 -4.81 -5.22 -5.08
C SER A 104 -4.59 -3.74 -4.74
N ARG A 105 -5.02 -3.27 -3.55
CA ARG A 105 -4.74 -1.90 -3.09
C ARG A 105 -3.24 -1.65 -2.91
N ILE A 106 -2.50 -2.62 -2.37
CA ILE A 106 -1.05 -2.52 -2.22
C ILE A 106 -0.36 -2.54 -3.59
N GLN A 107 -0.78 -3.42 -4.51
CA GLN A 107 -0.28 -3.42 -5.90
C GLN A 107 -0.51 -2.08 -6.58
N PHE A 108 -1.68 -1.48 -6.40
CA PHE A 108 -1.98 -0.16 -6.92
C PHE A 108 -1.00 0.90 -6.37
N LEU A 109 -0.70 0.88 -5.07
CA LEU A 109 0.26 1.81 -4.47
C LEU A 109 1.68 1.63 -5.04
N ILE A 110 2.15 0.39 -5.17
CA ILE A 110 3.46 0.09 -5.79
C ILE A 110 3.50 0.64 -7.22
N ASN A 111 2.47 0.35 -8.01
CA ASN A 111 2.37 0.83 -9.39
C ASN A 111 2.28 2.35 -9.47
N SER A 112 1.61 3.01 -8.51
CA SER A 112 1.56 4.47 -8.41
C SER A 112 2.96 5.05 -8.25
N ILE A 113 3.75 4.53 -7.31
CA ILE A 113 5.15 4.93 -7.09
C ILE A 113 5.97 4.77 -8.37
N LEU A 114 5.92 3.59 -8.99
CA LEU A 114 6.70 3.31 -10.19
C LEU A 114 6.29 4.21 -11.37
N ARG A 115 5.00 4.43 -11.59
CA ARG A 115 4.52 5.32 -12.67
C ARG A 115 4.97 6.77 -12.46
N THR A 116 4.84 7.31 -11.24
CA THR A 116 5.29 8.67 -10.95
C THR A 116 6.79 8.82 -11.17
N ARG A 117 7.59 7.83 -10.76
CA ARG A 117 9.03 7.82 -11.00
C ARG A 117 9.37 7.76 -12.49
N LEU A 118 8.72 6.88 -13.25
CA LEU A 118 8.93 6.77 -14.69
C LEU A 118 8.58 8.07 -15.44
N GLN A 119 7.51 8.76 -15.04
CA GLN A 119 7.17 10.08 -15.60
C GLN A 119 8.28 11.12 -15.35
N LYS A 120 8.87 11.11 -14.15
CA LYS A 120 10.01 11.99 -13.84
C LYS A 120 11.26 11.58 -14.61
N ILE A 121 11.55 10.29 -14.71
CA ILE A 121 12.67 9.76 -15.48
C ILE A 121 12.56 10.19 -16.94
N HIS A 122 11.37 10.09 -17.54
CA HIS A 122 11.11 10.59 -18.88
C HIS A 122 11.45 12.07 -18.99
N ARG A 123 10.97 12.92 -18.07
CA ARG A 123 11.30 14.36 -18.06
C ARG A 123 12.79 14.65 -17.92
N PHE A 124 13.52 13.80 -17.20
CA PHE A 124 14.95 13.98 -16.94
C PHE A 124 15.85 13.10 -17.83
N ALA A 125 15.30 12.39 -18.82
CA ALA A 125 16.02 11.36 -19.59
C ALA A 125 17.34 11.89 -20.17
N SER A 126 17.29 13.03 -20.85
CA SER A 126 18.49 13.68 -21.40
C SER A 126 19.51 14.09 -20.34
N ARG A 127 19.07 14.58 -19.17
CA ARG A 127 20.00 14.96 -18.07
C ARG A 127 20.65 13.73 -17.43
N ILE A 128 19.89 12.65 -17.28
CA ILE A 128 20.35 11.38 -16.75
C ILE A 128 21.38 10.76 -17.70
N ALA A 129 21.12 10.78 -19.01
CA ALA A 129 22.04 10.26 -20.02
C ALA A 129 23.36 11.04 -20.10
N MET A 130 23.33 12.37 -19.96
CA MET A 130 24.55 13.19 -19.99
C MET A 130 25.40 13.07 -18.72
N ASN A 131 24.79 12.86 -17.55
CA ASN A 131 25.49 12.80 -16.26
C ASN A 131 25.00 11.61 -15.42
N PRO A 132 25.29 10.36 -15.81
CA PRO A 132 24.77 9.18 -15.13
C PRO A 132 25.27 9.06 -13.69
N ASP A 133 26.51 9.46 -13.42
CA ASP A 133 27.14 9.35 -12.09
C ASP A 133 26.39 10.15 -11.01
N SER A 134 25.75 11.26 -11.39
CA SER A 134 25.00 12.11 -10.45
C SER A 134 23.70 11.46 -9.95
N PHE A 135 23.21 10.43 -10.65
CA PHE A 135 21.95 9.76 -10.32
C PHE A 135 22.13 8.29 -9.91
N ALA A 136 23.37 7.78 -9.86
CA ALA A 136 23.69 6.39 -9.54
C ALA A 136 23.10 5.94 -8.20
N ASP A 137 23.08 6.82 -7.19
CA ASP A 137 22.56 6.51 -5.85
C ASP A 137 21.02 6.57 -5.77
N ARG A 138 20.35 7.10 -6.79
CA ARG A 138 18.90 7.38 -6.76
C ARG A 138 18.08 6.48 -7.68
N LEU A 139 18.72 5.98 -8.73
CA LEU A 139 18.09 5.16 -9.77
C LEU A 139 18.47 3.69 -9.60
N THR A 140 17.56 2.82 -10.00
CA THR A 140 17.88 1.41 -10.23
C THR A 140 18.48 1.18 -11.61
N ALA A 141 19.18 0.05 -11.79
CA ALA A 141 19.72 -0.35 -13.09
C ALA A 141 18.64 -0.38 -14.20
N ASN A 142 17.43 -0.84 -13.87
CA ASN A 142 16.31 -0.85 -14.81
C ASN A 142 15.84 0.57 -15.17
N GLU A 143 15.78 1.47 -14.19
CA GLU A 143 15.40 2.87 -14.44
C GLU A 143 16.45 3.59 -15.30
N ILE A 144 17.75 3.30 -15.12
CA ILE A 144 18.83 3.82 -15.96
C ILE A 144 18.67 3.32 -17.40
N ALA A 145 18.44 2.01 -17.60
CA ALA A 145 18.24 1.45 -18.93
C ALA A 145 17.05 2.10 -19.66
N VAL A 146 15.95 2.35 -18.94
CA VAL A 146 14.79 3.07 -19.48
C VAL A 146 15.15 4.51 -19.83
N ALA A 147 15.87 5.23 -18.98
CA ALA A 147 16.29 6.61 -19.24
C ALA A 147 17.16 6.72 -20.50
N THR A 148 18.15 5.82 -20.64
CA THR A 148 19.02 5.77 -21.83
C THR A 148 18.21 5.51 -23.09
N ARG A 149 17.30 4.53 -23.03
CA ARG A 149 16.47 4.20 -24.19
C ARG A 149 15.52 5.33 -24.59
N LEU A 150 14.95 6.03 -23.61
CA LEU A 150 14.11 7.21 -23.87
C LEU A 150 14.92 8.32 -24.52
N HIS A 151 16.14 8.57 -24.04
CA HIS A 151 17.02 9.58 -24.64
C HIS A 151 17.38 9.25 -26.09
N GLU A 152 17.71 7.99 -26.40
CA GLU A 152 17.97 7.56 -27.79
C GLU A 152 16.77 7.81 -28.71
N ILE A 153 15.56 7.50 -28.25
CA ILE A 153 14.33 7.72 -29.02
C ILE A 153 14.07 9.22 -29.21
N GLU A 154 14.27 10.03 -28.17
CA GLU A 154 14.17 11.50 -28.26
C GLU A 154 15.16 12.05 -29.30
N GLN A 155 16.41 11.59 -29.30
CA GLN A 155 17.41 12.00 -30.29
C GLN A 155 17.04 11.60 -31.71
N GLN A 156 16.59 10.36 -31.92
CA GLN A 156 16.14 9.88 -33.23
C GLN A 156 14.96 10.70 -33.75
N ALA A 157 13.96 10.95 -32.90
CA ALA A 157 12.80 11.75 -33.26
C ALA A 157 13.17 13.20 -33.62
N LEU A 158 14.18 13.78 -32.98
CA LEU A 158 14.69 15.11 -33.34
C LEU A 158 15.35 15.11 -34.72
N LEU A 159 16.17 14.11 -35.03
CA LEU A 159 16.82 13.96 -36.33
C LEU A 159 15.82 13.74 -37.46
N ASP A 160 14.82 12.87 -37.24
CA ASP A 160 13.75 12.61 -38.20
C ASP A 160 12.83 13.83 -38.39
N GLY A 161 12.70 14.66 -37.36
CA GLY A 161 11.92 15.90 -37.37
C GLY A 161 12.57 17.08 -38.10
N GLY A 162 13.82 16.96 -38.55
CA GLY A 162 14.51 17.96 -39.37
C GLY A 162 14.99 19.21 -38.63
N LEU A 163 15.34 19.09 -37.35
CA LEU A 163 16.14 20.09 -36.61
C LEU A 163 17.64 19.78 -36.67
#